data_AF-A0A7W4BZ08-F1
#
_entry.id   AF-A0A7W4BZ08-F1
#
_cell.length_a   1.000
_cell.length_b   1.000
_cell.length_c   1.000
_cell.angle_alpha   90.00
_cell.angle_beta   90.00
_cell.angle_gamma   90.00
#
_symmetry.space_group_name_H-M   'P 1'
#
loop_
_entity.id
_entity.type
_entity.pdbx_description
1 polymer ?
#
loop_
_entity_poly.entity_id
_entity_poly.type
_entity_poly.pdbx_seq_one_letter_code
_entity_poly.pdbx_strand_id
1 'polypeptide(L)'
;MSPIEQLLAAAKTIANNGHSPSLALIKSRLGNSIPMPTLIQGLQQFKALPKSEWQHLPELADIPSIADVPSHEQPDLAQVIQQVVTLQQHISRLTQRVTELEHQLQNHMAQSNIINNKADQ
;
A
#
# COMPACT_ATOMS: atom_id res chain seq x y z
N MET A 1 -12.26 -13.62 0.18
CA MET A 1 -12.47 -12.43 -0.66
C MET A 1 -11.39 -11.41 -0.35
N SER A 2 -10.70 -10.92 -1.37
CA SER A 2 -9.69 -9.86 -1.27
C SER A 2 -10.30 -8.57 -0.68
N PRO A 3 -9.54 -7.75 0.07
CA PRO A 3 -10.03 -6.50 0.65
C PRO A 3 -10.65 -5.54 -0.39
N ILE A 4 -10.09 -5.52 -1.60
CA ILE A 4 -10.58 -4.68 -2.70
C ILE A 4 -11.93 -5.19 -3.22
N GLU A 5 -12.12 -6.50 -3.31
CA GLU A 5 -13.38 -7.11 -3.76
C GLU A 5 -14.52 -6.82 -2.78
N GLN A 6 -14.23 -6.88 -1.47
CA GLN A 6 -15.21 -6.54 -0.43
C GLN A 6 -15.62 -5.07 -0.51
N LEU A 7 -14.67 -4.17 -0.78
CA LEU A 7 -14.98 -2.76 -0.98
C LEU A 7 -15.86 -2.54 -2.20
N LEU A 8 -15.50 -3.16 -3.31
CA LEU A 8 -16.18 -2.99 -4.59
C LEU A 8 -17.62 -3.48 -4.52
N ALA A 9 -17.83 -4.62 -3.86
CA ALA A 9 -19.15 -5.13 -3.56
C ALA A 9 -19.92 -4.20 -2.59
N ALA A 10 -19.25 -3.56 -1.62
CA ALA A 10 -19.91 -2.64 -0.68
C ALA A 10 -20.38 -1.37 -1.39
N ALA A 11 -19.54 -0.85 -2.29
CA ALA A 11 -19.88 0.28 -3.15
C ALA A 11 -21.05 -0.05 -4.10
N LYS A 12 -21.08 -1.26 -4.68
CA LYS A 12 -22.21 -1.76 -5.49
C LYS A 12 -23.50 -1.78 -4.67
N THR A 13 -23.47 -2.36 -3.47
CA THR A 13 -24.65 -2.41 -2.59
C THR A 13 -25.15 -1.01 -2.24
N ILE A 14 -24.28 -0.07 -1.92
CA ILE A 14 -24.67 1.33 -1.63
C ILE A 14 -25.32 1.98 -2.86
N ALA A 15 -24.75 1.78 -4.05
CA ALA A 15 -25.30 2.29 -5.31
C ALA A 15 -26.66 1.67 -5.65
N ASN A 16 -26.83 0.36 -5.44
CA ASN A 16 -28.10 -0.35 -5.63
C ASN A 16 -29.18 0.13 -4.66
N ASN A 17 -28.81 0.57 -3.46
CA ASN A 17 -29.71 1.20 -2.49
C ASN A 17 -30.05 2.68 -2.85
N GLY A 18 -29.69 3.15 -4.05
CA GLY A 18 -29.98 4.51 -4.52
C GLY A 18 -29.08 5.61 -3.94
N HIS A 19 -28.06 5.26 -3.16
CA HIS A 19 -27.14 6.21 -2.55
C HIS A 19 -25.82 6.27 -3.31
N SER A 20 -25.21 7.46 -3.40
CA SER A 20 -23.86 7.56 -3.98
C SER A 20 -22.82 6.98 -3.01
N PRO A 21 -22.00 5.98 -3.41
CA PRO A 21 -20.98 5.43 -2.54
C PRO A 21 -19.97 6.50 -2.15
N SER A 22 -19.73 6.63 -0.84
CA SER A 22 -18.81 7.58 -0.24
C SER A 22 -17.90 6.87 0.75
N LEU A 23 -16.75 7.47 1.07
CA LEU A 23 -15.80 6.91 2.02
C LEU A 23 -16.45 6.66 3.39
N ALA A 24 -17.32 7.56 3.85
CA ALA A 24 -18.01 7.41 5.12
C ALA A 24 -19.00 6.23 5.13
N LEU A 25 -19.77 6.05 4.05
CA LEU A 25 -20.73 4.96 3.92
C LEU A 25 -20.06 3.59 3.74
N ILE A 26 -18.96 3.55 2.99
CA ILE A 26 -18.16 2.31 2.85
C ILE A 26 -17.50 1.98 4.20
N LYS A 27 -16.95 2.98 4.90
CA LYS A 27 -16.32 2.78 6.22
C LYS A 27 -17.32 2.33 7.28
N SER A 28 -18.55 2.85 7.29
CA SER A 28 -19.58 2.41 8.24
C SER A 28 -20.03 0.97 7.98
N ARG A 29 -20.01 0.52 6.71
CA ARG A 29 -20.39 -0.84 6.31
C ARG A 29 -19.28 -1.86 6.52
N LEU A 30 -18.02 -1.47 6.31
CA LEU A 30 -16.86 -2.38 6.31
C LEU A 30 -16.00 -2.30 7.58
N GLY A 31 -16.29 -1.33 8.45
CA GLY A 31 -15.57 -1.10 9.70
C GLY A 31 -14.11 -0.67 9.50
N ASN A 32 -13.30 -0.80 10.55
CA ASN A 32 -11.85 -0.52 10.54
C ASN A 32 -11.02 -1.64 9.88
N SER A 33 -11.65 -2.58 9.17
CA SER A 33 -10.96 -3.76 8.60
C SER A 33 -10.05 -3.41 7.41
N ILE A 34 -10.27 -2.27 6.74
CA ILE A 34 -9.53 -1.88 5.54
C ILE A 34 -8.81 -0.53 5.75
N PRO A 35 -7.50 -0.44 5.44
CA PRO A 35 -6.74 0.79 5.59
C PRO A 35 -7.23 1.88 4.61
N MET A 36 -7.19 3.13 5.07
CA MET A 36 -7.73 4.29 4.33
C MET A 36 -7.24 4.42 2.88
N PRO A 37 -5.95 4.17 2.55
CA PRO A 37 -5.48 4.21 1.16
C PRO A 37 -6.20 3.19 0.26
N THR A 38 -6.43 1.98 0.77
CA THR A 38 -7.17 0.93 0.06
C THR A 38 -8.64 1.29 -0.10
N LEU A 39 -9.24 1.95 0.91
CA LEU A 39 -10.60 2.48 0.80
C LEU A 39 -10.74 3.50 -0.34
N ILE A 40 -9.79 4.44 -0.40
CA ILE A 40 -9.77 5.49 -1.42
C ILE A 40 -9.55 4.89 -2.80
N GLN A 41 -8.58 3.98 -2.94
CA GLN A 41 -8.27 3.33 -4.21
C GLN A 41 -9.45 2.51 -4.74
N GLY A 42 -10.09 1.70 -3.89
CA GLY A 42 -11.25 0.92 -4.30
C GLY A 42 -12.47 1.80 -4.66
N LEU A 43 -12.70 2.91 -3.95
CA LEU A 43 -13.77 3.84 -4.30
C LEU A 43 -13.49 4.54 -5.63
N GLN A 44 -12.24 4.94 -5.88
CA GLN A 44 -11.84 5.51 -7.17
C GLN A 44 -12.02 4.50 -8.31
N GLN A 45 -11.67 3.23 -8.10
CA GLN A 45 -11.92 2.15 -9.06
C GLN A 45 -13.42 1.99 -9.35
N PHE A 46 -14.26 1.91 -8.32
CA PHE A 46 -15.72 1.82 -8.49
C PHE A 46 -16.30 3.01 -9.27
N LYS A 47 -15.81 4.22 -9.01
CA LYS A 47 -16.25 5.43 -9.73
C LYS A 47 -15.75 5.48 -11.17
N ALA A 48 -14.60 4.87 -11.46
CA ALA A 48 -14.05 4.77 -12.81
C ALA A 48 -14.76 3.68 -13.64
N LEU A 49 -15.36 2.67 -12.99
CA LEU A 49 -16.15 1.62 -13.63
C LEU A 49 -17.46 2.19 -14.21
N PRO A 50 -17.74 1.99 -15.52
CA PRO A 50 -19.00 2.40 -16.11
C PRO A 50 -20.15 1.59 -15.52
N LYS A 51 -21.33 2.20 -15.39
CA LYS A 51 -22.53 1.59 -14.76
C LYS A 51 -22.92 0.24 -15.37
N SER A 52 -22.59 0.01 -16.64
CA SER A 52 -22.80 -1.25 -17.36
C SER A 52 -22.00 -2.41 -16.74
N GLU A 53 -20.82 -2.14 -16.20
CA GLU A 53 -19.95 -3.15 -15.58
C GLU A 53 -20.30 -3.42 -14.12
N TRP A 54 -21.15 -2.59 -13.50
CA TRP A 54 -21.58 -2.81 -12.11
C TRP A 54 -22.32 -4.14 -11.94
N GLN A 55 -22.94 -4.65 -13.00
CA GLN A 55 -23.66 -5.92 -13.00
C GLN A 55 -22.72 -7.12 -12.80
N HIS A 56 -21.48 -7.05 -13.29
CA HIS A 56 -20.47 -8.10 -13.15
C HIS A 56 -19.75 -8.06 -11.81
N LEU A 57 -19.94 -7.01 -11.02
CA LEU A 57 -19.31 -6.90 -9.71
C LEU A 57 -19.93 -7.92 -8.74
N PRO A 58 -19.11 -8.57 -7.90
CA PRO A 58 -19.60 -9.49 -6.90
C PRO A 58 -20.62 -8.80 -6.00
N GLU A 59 -21.72 -9.49 -5.72
CA GLU A 59 -22.75 -8.97 -4.83
C GLU A 59 -22.38 -9.32 -3.39
N LEU A 60 -22.50 -8.32 -2.52
CA LEU A 60 -22.35 -8.51 -1.10
C LEU A 60 -23.65 -9.07 -0.53
N ALA A 61 -23.91 -10.34 -0.82
CA ALA A 61 -24.91 -11.12 -0.10
C ALA A 61 -24.42 -11.27 1.34
N ASP A 62 -25.08 -10.57 2.25
CA ASP A 62 -24.93 -10.68 3.71
C ASP A 62 -23.52 -10.43 4.28
N ILE A 63 -23.11 -9.16 4.39
CA ILE A 63 -22.32 -8.77 5.57
C ILE A 63 -23.31 -8.26 6.62
N PRO A 64 -23.48 -8.94 7.76
CA PRO A 64 -24.24 -8.39 8.88
C PRO A 64 -23.59 -7.07 9.28
N SER A 65 -24.40 -6.01 9.33
CA SER A 65 -23.97 -4.70 9.82
C SER A 65 -23.49 -4.87 11.26
N ILE A 66 -22.17 -4.93 11.46
CA ILE A 66 -21.56 -4.90 12.79
C ILE A 66 -21.66 -3.45 13.27
N ALA A 67 -22.85 -3.07 13.71
CA ALA A 67 -23.01 -1.98 14.65
C ALA A 67 -22.31 -2.41 15.95
N ASP A 68 -21.45 -1.55 16.48
CA ASP A 68 -20.76 -1.72 17.76
C ASP A 68 -19.71 -2.85 17.84
N VAL A 69 -18.54 -2.59 17.28
CA VAL A 69 -17.28 -3.15 17.83
C VAL A 69 -16.46 -1.99 18.38
N PRO A 70 -16.00 -2.07 19.64
CA PRO A 70 -15.33 -0.95 20.28
C PRO A 70 -14.07 -0.58 19.50
N SER A 71 -13.91 0.72 19.28
CA SER A 71 -12.67 1.34 18.81
C SER A 71 -11.50 0.98 19.72
N HIS A 72 -10.76 -0.08 19.38
CA HIS A 72 -9.39 -0.37 19.81
C HIS A 72 -8.89 -1.42 18.82
N GLU A 73 -7.88 -1.22 17.99
CA GLU A 73 -6.62 -0.53 18.20
C GLU A 73 -6.36 0.42 17.02
N GLN A 74 -6.39 1.72 17.28
CA GLN A 74 -5.62 2.63 16.46
C GLN A 74 -4.16 2.21 16.62
N PRO A 75 -3.38 1.98 15.55
CA PRO A 75 -1.96 1.69 15.70
C PRO A 75 -1.38 2.84 16.51
N ASP A 76 -0.79 2.51 17.65
CA ASP A 76 -0.26 3.50 18.58
C ASP A 76 0.70 4.39 17.77
N LEU A 77 0.48 5.70 17.81
CA LEU A 77 1.29 6.65 17.05
C LEU A 77 2.79 6.45 17.38
N ALA A 78 3.10 6.02 18.60
CA ALA A 78 4.45 5.64 19.00
C ALA A 78 4.98 4.44 18.23
N GLN A 79 4.17 3.41 17.97
CA GLN A 79 4.58 2.24 17.18
C GLN A 79 4.83 2.61 15.71
N VAL A 80 3.99 3.47 15.13
CA VAL A 80 4.18 3.95 13.76
C VAL A 80 5.45 4.78 13.64
N ILE A 81 5.69 5.71 14.58
CA ILE A 81 6.92 6.50 14.63
C ILE A 81 8.13 5.58 14.75
N GLN A 82 8.07 4.59 15.63
CA GLN A 82 9.16 3.63 15.83
C GLN A 82 9.46 2.84 14.55
N GLN A 83 8.42 2.42 13.82
CA GLN A 83 8.58 1.69 12.56
C GLN A 83 9.22 2.57 11.47
N VAL A 84 8.82 3.85 11.37
CA VAL A 84 9.42 4.80 10.43
C VAL A 84 10.90 5.02 10.74
N VAL A 85 11.27 5.17 12.02
CA VAL A 85 12.67 5.32 12.43
C VAL A 85 13.49 4.09 12.05
N THR A 86 12.98 2.88 12.31
CA THR A 86 13.66 1.63 11.95
C THR A 86 13.87 1.52 10.44
N LEU A 87 12.85 1.83 9.64
CA LEU A 87 12.95 1.80 8.19
C LEU A 87 13.98 2.82 7.67
N GLN A 88 14.00 4.03 8.23
CA GLN A 88 14.96 5.06 7.85
C GLN A 88 16.40 4.64 8.18
N GLN A 89 16.63 3.99 9.32
CA GLN A 89 17.94 3.43 9.66
C GLN A 89 18.38 2.34 8.69
N HIS A 90 17.46 1.44 8.30
CA HIS A 90 17.75 0.39 7.32
C HIS A 90 18.13 0.98 5.96
N ILE A 91 17.41 1.99 5.50
CA ILE A 91 17.72 2.70 4.25
C ILE A 91 19.11 3.33 4.33
N SER A 92 19.42 4.08 5.39
CA SER A 92 20.74 4.70 5.56
C SER A 92 21.87 3.67 5.53
N ARG A 93 21.70 2.53 6.20
CA ARG A 93 22.69 1.45 6.22
C ARG A 93 22.88 0.80 4.83
N LEU A 94 21.78 0.57 4.12
CA LEU A 94 21.82 0.02 2.76
C LEU A 94 22.54 0.99 1.82
N THR A 95 22.21 2.28 1.87
CA THR A 95 22.86 3.32 1.07
C THR A 95 24.36 3.37 1.34
N GLN A 96 24.78 3.37 2.61
CA GLN A 96 26.20 3.33 2.96
C GLN A 96 26.93 2.13 2.37
N ARG A 97 26.32 0.93 2.43
CA ARG A 97 26.93 -0.28 1.90
C ARG A 97 27.00 -0.27 0.37
N VAL A 98 26.00 0.28 -0.30
CA VAL A 98 26.03 0.48 -1.75
C VAL A 98 27.17 1.42 -2.13
N THR A 99 27.27 2.58 -1.47
CA THR A 99 28.36 3.54 -1.74
C THR A 99 29.75 2.94 -1.48
N GLU A 100 29.91 2.13 -0.42
CA GLU A 100 31.17 1.45 -0.16
C GLU A 100 31.53 0.44 -1.26
N LEU A 101 30.55 -0.34 -1.74
CA LEU A 101 30.75 -1.27 -2.83
C LEU A 101 31.07 -0.55 -4.16
N GLU A 102 30.40 0.57 -4.44
CA GLU A 102 30.69 1.41 -5.60
C GLU A 102 32.13 1.96 -5.54
N HIS A 103 32.57 2.45 -4.38
CA HIS A 103 33.96 2.88 -4.18
C HIS A 103 34.95 1.72 -4.32
N GLN A 104 34.66 0.53 -3.79
CA GLN A 104 35.52 -0.64 -3.96
C GLN A 104 35.66 -1.04 -5.43
N LEU A 105 34.56 -1.04 -6.19
CA LEU A 105 34.58 -1.30 -7.63
C LEU A 105 35.41 -0.25 -8.38
N GLN A 106 35.21 1.03 -8.07
CA GLN A 106 35.96 2.11 -8.70
C GLN A 106 37.46 2.03 -8.38
N ASN A 107 37.82 1.71 -7.13
CA ASN A 107 39.20 1.47 -6.72
C ASN A 107 39.81 0.25 -7.43
N HIS A 108 39.05 -0.83 -7.56
CA HIS A 108 39.50 -2.04 -8.25
C HIS A 108 39.73 -1.79 -9.77
N MET A 109 38.83 -1.02 -10.40
CA MET A 109 39.02 -0.58 -11.79
C MET A 109 40.25 0.31 -11.94
N ALA A 110 40.47 1.26 -11.01
CA ALA A 110 41.66 2.11 -11.02
C ALA A 110 42.95 1.29 -10.86
N GLN A 111 42.99 0.31 -9.94
CA GLN A 111 44.13 -0.58 -9.76
C GLN A 111 44.41 -1.44 -11.01
N SER A 112 43.36 -1.98 -11.64
CA SER A 112 43.49 -2.78 -12.86
C SER A 112 44.08 -1.96 -14.02
N ASN A 113 43.66 -0.70 -14.17
CA ASN A 113 44.21 0.20 -15.19
C ASN A 113 45.70 0.54 -14.94
N ILE A 114 46.12 0.69 -13.69
CA ILE A 114 47.53 0.96 -13.34
C ILE A 114 48.41 -0.25 -13.66
N ILE A 115 47.94 -1.47 -13.38
CA ILE A 115 48.69 -2.71 -13.66
C ILE A 115 48.88 -2.88 -15.18
N ASN A 116 47.83 -2.63 -15.98
CA ASN A 116 47.93 -2.71 -17.44
C ASN A 116 48.87 -1.66 -18.03
N ASN A 117 48.92 -0.45 -17.47
CA ASN A 117 49.82 0.60 -17.97
C ASN A 117 51.31 0.34 -17.61
N LYS A 118 51.57 -0.36 -16.49
CA LYS A 118 52.94 -0.77 -16.09
C LYS A 118 53.50 -1.96 -16.85
N ALA A 119 52.67 -2.77 -17.51
CA ALA A 119 53.12 -3.92 -18.29
C ALA A 119 53.55 -3.54 -19.72
N ASP A 120 53.30 -2.30 -20.14
CA ASP A 120 53.57 -1.79 -21.50
C ASP A 120 54.80 -0.85 -21.56
N GLN A 121 55.54 -0.69 -20.45
CA GLN A 121 56.84 0.00 -20.36
C GLN A 121 57.96 -1.00 -20.03
#